data_AF-A0A8T5LFN6-F1
#
_entry.id   AF-A0A8T5LFN6-F1
#
_cell.length_a   1.000
_cell.length_b   1.000
_cell.length_c   1.000
_cell.angle_alpha   90.00
_cell.angle_beta   90.00
_cell.angle_gamma   90.00
#
_symmetry.space_group_name_H-M   'P 1'
#
loop_
_entity.id
_entity.type
_entity.pdbx_description
1 polymer ?
#
loop_
_entity_poly.entity_id
_entity_poly.type
_entity_poly.pdbx_seq_one_letter_code
_entity_poly.pdbx_strand_id
1 'polypeptide(L)'
;MERGTDITNFKRVYRERNVGDFPLNLTLRLRKQDDKKYGENPSQHCAVYKIDEINNEYAGVLPRMLNINYARTDDEGKGGLSLTNEMDIARAMDVLKFFDEPAVVIMKHNIVWLCKTSRFKSNISRPF
;
A
#
# COMPACT_ATOMS: atom_id res chain seq x y z
N MET A 1 23.98 -0.27 19.77
CA MET A 1 22.78 0.38 20.35
C MET A 1 21.67 -0.64 20.37
N GLU A 2 21.41 -1.25 21.53
CA GLU A 2 20.24 -2.11 21.73
C GLU A 2 18.97 -1.25 21.61
N ARG A 3 18.19 -1.44 20.53
CA ARG A 3 16.80 -1.00 20.48
C ARG A 3 15.92 -2.14 20.99
N GLY A 4 16.09 -2.51 22.26
CA GLY A 4 15.16 -3.40 22.95
C GLY A 4 14.14 -2.54 23.70
N THR A 5 12.86 -2.65 23.35
CA THR A 5 11.79 -2.06 24.16
C THR A 5 11.80 -2.77 25.52
N ASP A 6 12.09 -2.04 26.59
CA ASP A 6 12.06 -2.56 27.96
C ASP A 6 10.66 -3.11 28.29
N ILE A 7 10.53 -4.44 28.28
CA ILE A 7 9.28 -5.18 28.45
C ILE A 7 8.70 -5.06 29.86
N THR A 8 9.50 -4.61 30.83
CA THR A 8 9.11 -4.56 32.25
C THR A 8 8.05 -3.49 32.51
N ASN A 9 7.85 -2.54 31.59
CA ASN A 9 6.88 -1.45 31.74
C ASN A 9 5.92 -1.28 30.54
N PHE A 10 5.54 -2.39 29.90
CA PHE A 10 4.66 -2.42 28.73
C PHE A 10 3.32 -1.69 28.96
N LYS A 11 2.78 -1.76 30.19
CA LYS A 11 1.52 -1.11 30.56
C LYS A 11 1.59 0.43 30.50
N ARG A 12 2.76 1.05 30.61
CA ARG A 12 2.89 2.52 30.52
C ARG A 12 2.61 3.03 29.11
N VAL A 13 3.07 2.31 28.08
CA VAL A 13 2.87 2.66 26.66
C VAL A 13 1.39 2.70 26.27
N TYR A 14 0.54 1.88 26.90
CA TYR A 14 -0.92 1.90 26.68
C TYR A 14 -1.69 2.89 27.56
N ARG A 15 -1.04 3.48 28.57
CA ARG A 15 -1.68 4.41 29.53
C ARG A 15 -1.46 5.87 29.17
N GLU A 16 -0.37 6.18 28.47
CA GLU A 16 -0.02 7.54 28.06
C GLU A 16 -0.37 7.76 26.59
N ARG A 17 -0.92 8.93 26.26
CA ARG A 17 -1.15 9.30 24.86
C ARG A 17 0.20 9.50 24.20
N ASN A 18 0.43 8.79 23.10
CA ASN A 18 1.60 9.04 22.27
C ASN A 18 1.41 10.40 21.57
N VAL A 19 2.16 11.41 22.02
CA VAL A 19 2.10 12.78 21.47
C VAL A 19 3.17 12.88 20.38
N GLY A 20 2.74 13.04 19.12
CA GLY A 20 3.64 13.34 18.01
C GLY A 20 3.73 14.84 17.75
N ASP A 21 4.80 15.25 17.07
CA ASP A 21 4.98 16.61 16.58
C ASP A 21 4.28 16.76 15.21
N PHE A 22 3.01 17.15 15.25
CA PHE A 22 2.19 17.35 14.05
C PHE A 22 1.77 18.81 13.95
N PRO A 23 1.76 19.39 12.73
CA PRO A 23 1.38 20.78 12.56
C PRO A 23 -0.10 20.99 12.83
N LEU A 24 -0.47 22.20 13.29
CA LEU A 24 -1.87 22.59 13.48
C LEU A 24 -2.65 22.62 12.16
N ASN A 25 -1.99 23.01 11.07
CA ASN A 25 -2.53 23.05 9.71
C ASN A 25 -1.66 22.22 8.76
N LEU A 26 -2.30 21.43 7.91
CA LEU A 26 -1.64 20.63 6.88
C LEU A 26 -2.23 20.96 5.50
N THR A 27 -1.39 21.44 4.59
CA THR A 27 -1.76 21.75 3.20
C THR A 27 -1.14 20.73 2.26
N LEU A 28 -1.95 20.16 1.37
CA LEU A 28 -1.51 19.23 0.34
C LEU A 28 -1.78 19.82 -1.05
N ARG A 29 -0.77 19.84 -1.92
CA ARG A 29 -0.97 20.17 -3.35
C ARG A 29 -0.97 18.88 -4.16
N LEU A 30 -2.05 18.65 -4.88
CA LEU A 30 -2.26 17.44 -5.67
C LEU A 30 -2.28 17.78 -7.17
N ARG A 31 -1.72 16.90 -7.99
CA ARG A 31 -1.83 16.96 -9.45
C ARG A 31 -2.43 15.68 -9.99
N LYS A 32 -3.39 15.82 -10.90
CA LYS A 32 -4.04 14.68 -11.55
C LYS A 32 -2.99 13.88 -12.33
N GLN A 33 -2.94 12.58 -12.08
CA GLN A 33 -2.06 11.65 -12.76
C GLN A 33 -2.80 10.96 -13.91
N ASP A 34 -4.00 10.43 -13.65
CA ASP A 34 -4.71 9.56 -14.59
C ASP A 34 -6.21 9.48 -14.27
N ASP A 35 -7.04 9.20 -15.28
CA ASP A 35 -8.45 8.83 -15.12
C ASP A 35 -8.58 7.31 -15.06
N LYS A 36 -9.44 6.81 -14.18
CA LYS A 36 -9.70 5.36 -14.08
C LYS A 36 -10.97 5.00 -14.81
N LYS A 37 -11.06 3.73 -15.19
CA LYS A 37 -12.21 3.19 -15.93
C LYS A 37 -13.55 3.46 -15.23
N TYR A 38 -13.56 3.31 -13.91
CA TYR A 38 -14.62 3.69 -13.00
C TYR A 38 -14.09 3.67 -11.55
N GLY A 39 -14.88 4.18 -10.60
CA GLY A 39 -14.64 4.15 -9.17
C GLY A 39 -14.82 2.75 -8.57
N GLU A 40 -15.48 2.64 -7.42
CA GLU A 40 -15.77 1.32 -6.85
C GLU A 40 -16.81 0.56 -7.70
N ASN A 41 -17.76 1.31 -8.26
CA ASN A 41 -18.85 0.80 -9.09
C ASN A 41 -18.84 1.45 -10.49
N PRO A 42 -19.35 0.77 -11.53
CA PRO A 42 -19.31 1.26 -12.92
C PRO A 42 -19.93 2.65 -13.17
N SER A 43 -20.90 3.07 -12.34
CA SER A 43 -21.55 4.37 -12.46
C SER A 43 -20.73 5.53 -11.87
N GLN A 44 -19.65 5.24 -11.16
CA GLN A 44 -18.84 6.23 -10.46
C GLN A 44 -17.63 6.62 -11.29
N HIS A 45 -17.41 7.92 -11.49
CA HIS A 45 -16.18 8.43 -12.08
C HIS A 45 -15.04 8.43 -11.07
N CYS A 46 -13.80 8.27 -11.53
CA CYS A 46 -12.63 8.22 -10.66
C CYS A 46 -11.38 8.75 -11.37
N ALA A 47 -10.53 9.46 -10.63
CA ALA A 47 -9.22 9.90 -11.07
C ALA A 47 -8.19 9.71 -9.95
N VAL A 48 -6.96 9.39 -10.32
CA VAL A 48 -5.82 9.26 -9.40
C VAL A 48 -5.01 10.55 -9.42
N TYR A 49 -4.61 11.01 -8.23
CA TYR A 49 -3.80 12.20 -8.03
C TYR A 49 -2.48 11.84 -7.35
N LYS A 50 -1.42 12.54 -7.73
CA LYS A 50 -0.11 12.54 -7.06
C LYS A 50 -0.02 13.73 -6.12
N ILE A 51 0.56 13.51 -4.94
CA ILE A 51 0.94 14.61 -4.05
C ILE A 51 2.23 15.21 -4.58
N ASP A 52 2.16 16.46 -5.02
CA ASP A 52 3.33 17.22 -5.48
C ASP A 52 3.98 18.00 -4.34
N GLU A 53 3.20 18.49 -3.37
CA GLU A 53 3.72 19.25 -2.22
C GLU A 53 2.97 18.96 -0.91
N ILE A 54 3.71 19.05 0.19
CA ILE A 54 3.21 19.02 1.56
C ILE A 54 3.72 20.29 2.24
N ASN A 55 2.81 21.15 2.72
CA ASN A 55 3.15 22.44 3.34
C ASN A 55 4.11 23.31 2.51
N ASN A 56 3.88 23.38 1.19
CA ASN A 56 4.70 24.11 0.21
C ASN A 56 6.13 23.60 0.05
N GLU A 57 6.46 22.46 0.66
CA GLU A 57 7.70 21.74 0.39
C GLU A 57 7.42 20.66 -0.65
N TYR A 58 8.33 20.51 -1.62
CA TYR A 58 8.22 19.46 -2.62
C TYR A 58 8.15 18.12 -1.90
N ALA A 59 7.06 17.39 -2.14
CA ALA A 59 6.89 16.03 -1.65
C ALA A 59 7.78 15.12 -2.50
N GLY A 60 9.10 15.24 -2.33
CA GLY A 60 10.07 14.33 -2.93
C GLY A 60 9.61 12.90 -2.71
N VAL A 61 9.76 12.05 -3.74
CA VAL A 61 9.23 10.67 -3.88
C VAL A 61 8.64 10.13 -2.57
N LEU A 62 7.38 10.48 -2.27
CA LEU A 62 6.59 9.75 -1.29
C LEU A 62 6.75 8.26 -1.60
N PRO A 63 6.90 7.41 -0.57
CA PRO A 63 7.63 6.15 -0.64
C PRO A 63 7.41 5.42 -1.96
N ARG A 64 8.51 4.98 -2.59
CA ARG A 64 8.61 4.26 -3.88
C ARG A 64 7.53 3.20 -4.17
N MET A 65 6.78 2.76 -3.16
CA MET A 65 5.52 2.03 -3.26
C MET A 65 4.47 2.65 -4.20
N LEU A 66 4.48 3.98 -4.41
CA LEU A 66 3.53 4.63 -5.34
C LEU A 66 4.02 4.63 -6.80
N ASN A 67 5.25 4.18 -7.07
CA ASN A 67 5.78 4.10 -8.43
C ASN A 67 5.54 2.69 -9.01
N ILE A 68 4.28 2.27 -8.96
CA ILE A 68 3.82 1.03 -9.61
C ILE A 68 3.92 1.26 -11.12
N ASN A 69 4.91 0.62 -11.75
CA ASN A 69 4.99 0.55 -13.19
C ASN A 69 4.16 -0.64 -13.65
N TYR A 70 3.09 -0.38 -14.39
CA TYR A 70 2.28 -1.44 -14.95
C TYR A 70 3.07 -2.13 -16.06
N ALA A 71 3.21 -3.46 -15.96
CA ALA A 71 3.82 -4.27 -17.02
C ALA A 71 3.02 -4.20 -18.33
N ARG A 72 1.75 -3.81 -18.26
CA ARG A 72 0.85 -3.63 -19.38
C ARG A 72 0.38 -2.17 -19.41
N THR A 73 0.75 -1.45 -20.46
CA THR A 73 0.48 -0.01 -20.66
C THR A 73 -0.32 0.27 -21.92
N ASP A 74 -0.50 -0.75 -22.75
CA ASP A 74 -1.50 -0.81 -23.80
C ASP A 74 -2.88 -0.86 -23.11
N ASP A 75 -3.60 0.26 -23.16
CA ASP A 75 -5.01 0.38 -22.76
C ASP A 75 -5.96 -0.62 -23.48
N GLU A 76 -5.41 -1.49 -24.34
CA GLU A 76 -6.04 -2.60 -25.05
C GLU A 76 -6.62 -3.69 -24.13
N GLY A 77 -6.22 -3.73 -22.86
CA GLY A 77 -6.81 -4.61 -21.85
C GLY A 77 -8.09 -4.02 -21.22
N LYS A 78 -9.28 -4.43 -21.70
CA LYS A 78 -10.60 -4.13 -21.08
C LYS A 78 -10.84 -2.65 -20.68
N GLY A 79 -10.22 -1.67 -21.33
CA GLY A 79 -10.45 -0.23 -21.07
C GLY A 79 -9.82 0.30 -19.78
N GLY A 80 -8.66 -0.24 -19.38
CA GLY A 80 -7.86 0.26 -18.27
C GLY A 80 -8.20 -0.32 -16.89
N LEU A 81 -7.44 0.09 -15.87
CA LEU A 81 -7.61 -0.35 -14.47
C LEU A 81 -8.78 0.37 -13.78
N SER A 82 -9.53 -0.36 -12.96
CA SER A 82 -10.52 0.23 -12.04
C SER A 82 -9.85 0.76 -10.77
N LEU A 83 -10.57 1.59 -10.01
CA LEU A 83 -10.13 2.01 -8.67
C LEU A 83 -9.85 0.80 -7.76
N THR A 84 -10.70 -0.23 -7.80
CA THR A 84 -10.55 -1.43 -6.97
C THR A 84 -9.29 -2.22 -7.30
N ASN A 85 -8.86 -2.23 -8.57
CA ASN A 85 -7.58 -2.84 -8.94
C ASN A 85 -6.40 -2.08 -8.32
N GLU A 86 -6.42 -0.75 -8.35
CA GLU A 86 -5.36 0.07 -7.74
C GLU A 86 -5.30 -0.12 -6.21
N MET A 87 -6.47 -0.21 -5.56
CA MET A 87 -6.54 -0.47 -4.12
C MET A 87 -5.95 -1.84 -3.75
N ASP A 88 -6.28 -2.89 -4.52
CA ASP A 88 -5.72 -4.23 -4.34
C ASP A 88 -4.19 -4.21 -4.53
N ILE A 89 -3.67 -3.52 -5.56
CA ILE A 89 -2.22 -3.42 -5.80
C ILE A 89 -1.51 -2.64 -4.68
N ALA A 90 -2.03 -1.47 -4.29
CA ALA A 90 -1.46 -0.68 -3.21
C ALA A 90 -1.38 -1.50 -1.90
N ARG A 91 -2.44 -2.25 -1.61
CA ARG A 91 -2.50 -3.10 -0.43
C ARG A 91 -1.59 -4.33 -0.53
N ALA A 92 -1.43 -4.92 -1.71
CA ALA A 92 -0.45 -5.96 -1.97
C ALA A 92 0.98 -5.49 -1.66
N MET A 93 1.34 -4.30 -2.13
CA MET A 93 2.67 -3.71 -1.90
C MET A 93 2.93 -3.44 -0.42
N ASP A 94 1.89 -3.04 0.31
CA ASP A 94 1.94 -2.86 1.77
C ASP A 94 2.30 -4.13 2.52
N VAL A 95 1.95 -5.29 1.97
CA VAL A 95 2.27 -6.61 2.53
C VAL A 95 3.66 -7.05 2.06
N LEU A 96 3.93 -6.96 0.77
CA LEU A 96 5.18 -7.43 0.16
C LEU A 96 6.42 -6.72 0.69
N LYS A 97 6.31 -5.45 1.11
CA LYS A 97 7.44 -4.65 1.64
C LYS A 97 8.10 -5.21 2.90
N PHE A 98 7.44 -6.14 3.59
CA PHE A 98 7.94 -6.75 4.82
C PHE A 98 8.73 -8.05 4.60
N PHE A 99 8.85 -8.51 3.36
CA PHE A 99 9.60 -9.73 3.03
C PHE A 99 10.92 -9.38 2.36
N ASP A 100 12.02 -9.86 2.96
CA ASP A 100 13.37 -9.72 2.38
C ASP A 100 13.68 -10.81 1.33
N GLU A 101 12.80 -11.79 1.18
CA GLU A 101 12.89 -12.87 0.20
C GLU A 101 11.76 -12.79 -0.84
N PRO A 102 11.93 -13.39 -2.03
CA PRO A 102 10.87 -13.40 -3.06
C PRO A 102 9.54 -13.90 -2.49
N ALA A 103 8.52 -13.04 -2.58
CA ALA A 103 7.19 -13.28 -2.05
C ALA A 103 6.10 -12.99 -3.09
N VAL A 104 4.99 -13.71 -2.97
CA VAL A 104 3.80 -13.55 -3.80
C VAL A 104 2.60 -13.35 -2.89
N VAL A 105 1.81 -12.33 -3.16
CA VAL A 105 0.54 -12.07 -2.50
C VAL A 105 -0.59 -12.06 -3.54
N ILE A 106 -1.71 -12.69 -3.20
CA ILE A 106 -2.94 -12.65 -3.99
C ILE A 106 -3.96 -11.85 -3.20
N MET A 107 -4.43 -10.77 -3.79
CA MET A 107 -5.43 -9.89 -3.22
C MET A 107 -6.80 -10.16 -3.82
N LYS A 108 -7.84 -9.98 -3.01
CA LYS A 108 -9.22 -9.96 -3.48
C LYS A 108 -10.04 -9.04 -2.58
N HIS A 109 -10.69 -8.05 -3.16
CA HIS A 109 -11.57 -7.12 -2.43
C HIS A 109 -10.86 -6.45 -1.24
N ASN A 110 -9.64 -5.95 -1.45
CA ASN A 110 -8.78 -5.31 -0.44
C ASN A 110 -8.35 -6.22 0.72
N ILE A 111 -8.51 -7.53 0.58
CA ILE A 111 -8.14 -8.53 1.59
C ILE A 111 -7.05 -9.45 1.02
N VAL A 112 -6.08 -9.80 1.86
CA VAL A 112 -5.08 -10.82 1.53
C VAL A 112 -5.77 -12.17 1.49
N TRP A 113 -5.80 -12.76 0.31
CA TRP A 113 -6.36 -14.09 0.10
C TRP A 113 -5.29 -15.18 0.23
N LEU A 114 -4.08 -14.91 -0.27
CA LEU A 114 -2.92 -15.79 -0.14
C LEU A 114 -1.65 -14.96 -0.01
N CYS A 115 -0.69 -15.42 0.80
CA CYS A 115 0.66 -14.89 0.82
C CYS A 115 1.65 -16.06 0.96
N LYS A 116 2.67 -16.12 0.10
CA LYS A 116 3.73 -17.14 0.15
C LYS A 116 5.09 -16.55 -0.15
N THR A 117 6.13 -17.14 0.44
CA THR A 117 7.54 -16.84 0.13
C THR A 117 8.24 -18.02 -0.53
N SER A 118 9.39 -17.79 -1.15
CA SER A 118 10.18 -18.82 -1.85
C SER A 118 10.71 -19.94 -0.95
N ARG A 119 10.67 -19.82 0.38
CA ARG A 119 11.15 -20.84 1.34
C ARG A 119 10.24 -22.06 1.51
N PHE A 120 9.49 -22.44 0.47
CA PHE A 120 8.77 -23.72 0.46
C PHE A 120 9.74 -24.87 0.16
N LYS A 121 10.40 -25.40 1.20
CA LYS A 121 10.90 -26.78 1.14
C LYS A 121 9.67 -27.69 1.12
N SER A 122 9.54 -28.47 0.05
CA SER A 122 8.61 -29.57 -0.11
C SER A 122 8.49 -30.40 1.18
N ASN A 123 7.29 -30.48 1.75
CA ASN A 123 6.70 -31.64 2.44
C ASN A 123 5.56 -31.20 3.37
N ILE A 124 4.42 -30.83 2.80
CA ILE A 124 3.14 -31.18 3.42
C ILE A 124 2.24 -31.66 2.27
N SER A 125 2.38 -32.93 1.92
CA SER A 125 1.21 -33.67 1.49
C SER A 125 0.26 -33.69 2.69
N ARG A 126 -0.93 -33.11 2.54
CA ARG A 126 -2.08 -33.62 3.27
C ARG A 126 -3.18 -33.96 2.27
N PRO A 127 -3.66 -35.22 2.32
CA PRO A 127 -4.70 -35.71 1.43
C PRO A 127 -6.08 -35.35 1.97
N PHE A 128 -7.03 -35.28 1.04
CA PHE A 128 -8.48 -35.13 1.18
C PHE A 128 -9.00 -33.75 1.61
#